data_AF-A0A4V4HBT0-F1
#
_entry.id   AF-A0A4V4HBT0-F1
#
_cell.length_a   1.000
_cell.length_b   1.000
_cell.length_c   1.000
_cell.angle_alpha   90.00
_cell.angle_beta   90.00
_cell.angle_gamma   90.00
#
_symmetry.space_group_name_H-M   'P 1'
#
loop_
_entity.id
_entity.type
_entity.pdbx_description
1 polymer ?
#
loop_
_entity_poly.entity_id
_entity_poly.type
_entity_poly.pdbx_seq_one_letter_code
_entity_poly.pdbx_strand_id
1 'polypeptide(L)'
;MPVFRSTDTRRLQRSQTSSLATQNAFARTERTWGNPPARVETLTPVKADPADIESRTLRFLDLTKLPANVTSHAPALAATYFIVLRMFPDLETLLTCPSTHLPHSIRVVPKGTFIFHCNQCNVRNAQTLLSPEQQAIFDGHITVWRRQFRRKALTRRSFKQFCDSVDEMGRSIAQMERERDAEAAQEKEQLREAQQAERVEQILLEEAKRLRL
;
A
#
# COMPACT_ATOMS: atom_id res chain seq x y z
N MET A 1 -49.10 -0.79 -20.57
CA MET A 1 -49.05 0.26 -21.62
C MET A 1 -48.84 1.59 -20.91
N PRO A 2 -47.81 2.42 -21.18
CA PRO A 2 -46.68 2.36 -22.14
C PRO A 2 -45.44 1.66 -21.50
N VAL A 3 -44.43 1.04 -22.14
CA VAL A 3 -43.63 1.14 -23.38
C VAL A 3 -42.60 2.28 -23.39
N PHE A 4 -41.38 1.97 -23.85
CA PHE A 4 -40.19 2.80 -24.20
C PHE A 4 -39.06 2.80 -23.14
N ARG A 5 -37.78 2.62 -23.47
CA ARG A 5 -37.09 2.26 -24.73
C ARG A 5 -35.68 1.78 -24.38
N SER A 6 -35.25 0.70 -25.04
CA SER A 6 -33.84 0.32 -25.18
C SER A 6 -33.17 1.19 -26.24
N THR A 7 -31.93 1.62 -25.99
CA THR A 7 -30.91 2.07 -26.96
C THR A 7 -29.61 2.28 -26.19
N ASP A 8 -28.41 2.13 -26.71
CA ASP A 8 -27.86 1.34 -27.80
C ASP A 8 -26.34 1.55 -27.65
N THR A 9 -25.62 0.58 -28.16
CA THR A 9 -24.18 0.50 -28.38
C THR A 9 -23.51 1.80 -28.84
N ARG A 10 -22.28 2.07 -28.34
CA ARG A 10 -21.23 2.74 -29.13
C ARG A 10 -19.84 2.17 -28.83
N ARG A 11 -19.53 1.18 -29.66
CA ARG A 11 -18.19 0.86 -30.17
C ARG A 11 -17.67 2.05 -31.01
N LEU A 12 -16.37 2.01 -31.34
CA LEU A 12 -15.55 2.94 -32.15
C LEU A 12 -14.62 3.78 -31.24
N GLN A 13 -13.33 3.98 -31.53
CA GLN A 13 -12.55 3.62 -32.70
C GLN A 13 -11.07 3.65 -32.35
N ARG A 14 -10.34 2.73 -32.98
CA ARG A 14 -8.90 2.71 -33.16
C ARG A 14 -8.54 3.86 -34.11
N SER A 15 -7.61 4.72 -33.72
CA SER A 15 -6.97 5.68 -34.64
C SER A 15 -5.46 5.55 -34.49
N GLN A 16 -4.88 4.74 -35.38
CA GLN A 16 -3.51 4.94 -35.85
C GLN A 16 -3.59 5.99 -36.95
N THR A 17 -2.77 7.03 -36.86
CA THR A 17 -2.30 7.79 -38.03
C THR A 17 -0.82 8.15 -37.82
N SER A 18 -0.03 7.58 -38.71
CA SER A 18 1.31 7.97 -39.13
C SER A 18 1.31 9.28 -39.91
N SER A 19 2.39 10.07 -39.85
CA SER A 19 2.92 10.98 -40.90
C SER A 19 3.66 12.16 -40.24
N LEU A 20 4.99 12.14 -40.14
CA LEU A 20 5.99 12.62 -41.11
C LEU A 20 6.45 14.07 -40.86
N ALA A 21 7.78 14.20 -40.82
CA ALA A 21 8.59 15.36 -41.16
C ALA A 21 8.55 16.59 -40.24
N THR A 22 9.55 16.69 -39.36
CA THR A 22 10.37 17.90 -39.32
C THR A 22 11.82 17.50 -39.07
N GLN A 23 12.62 17.67 -40.12
CA GLN A 23 14.06 17.59 -40.12
C GLN A 23 14.59 18.73 -39.24
N ASN A 24 15.21 18.41 -38.11
CA ASN A 24 16.12 19.33 -37.44
C ASN A 24 17.52 18.78 -37.59
N ALA A 25 18.25 19.40 -38.51
CA ALA A 25 19.67 19.27 -38.70
C ALA A 25 20.39 19.72 -37.42
N PHE A 26 20.68 18.77 -36.52
CA PHE A 26 21.69 18.98 -35.50
C PHE A 26 23.05 18.74 -36.14
N ALA A 27 23.76 19.86 -36.34
CA ALA A 27 25.16 19.91 -36.71
C ALA A 27 25.95 18.87 -35.90
N ARG A 28 26.52 17.92 -36.64
CA ARG A 28 27.41 16.87 -36.13
C ARG A 28 28.71 17.54 -35.72
N THR A 29 28.76 18.06 -34.49
CA THR A 29 30.03 18.40 -33.86
C THR A 29 30.74 17.08 -33.58
N GLU A 30 31.80 16.81 -34.33
CA GLU A 30 32.75 15.76 -34.04
C GLU A 30 33.34 16.00 -32.65
N ARG A 31 32.71 15.42 -31.63
CA ARG A 31 33.38 15.22 -30.35
C ARG A 31 34.44 14.18 -30.61
N THR A 32 35.68 14.66 -30.70
CA THR A 32 36.88 13.88 -30.42
C THR A 32 36.59 13.05 -29.18
N TRP A 33 36.41 11.74 -29.38
CA TRP A 33 36.39 10.75 -28.31
C TRP A 33 37.79 10.72 -27.72
N GLY A 34 38.09 11.69 -26.85
CA GLY A 34 39.16 11.56 -25.89
C GLY A 34 38.96 10.22 -25.18
N ASN A 35 40.04 9.45 -25.10
CA ASN A 35 40.08 8.09 -24.59
C ASN A 35 39.03 7.87 -23.49
N PRO A 36 38.19 6.82 -23.57
CA PRO A 36 37.30 6.50 -22.46
C PRO A 36 38.17 6.39 -21.21
N PRO A 37 37.83 7.11 -20.12
CA PRO A 37 38.59 6.98 -18.88
C PRO A 37 38.60 5.49 -18.53
N ALA A 38 39.80 4.98 -18.24
CA ALA A 38 40.06 3.59 -17.94
C ALA A 38 38.89 3.01 -17.13
N ARG A 39 38.28 1.92 -17.62
CA ARG A 39 37.34 1.13 -16.84
C ARG A 39 38.05 0.74 -15.55
N VAL A 40 37.73 1.44 -14.47
CA VAL A 40 38.18 1.07 -13.14
C VAL A 40 37.34 -0.14 -12.77
N GLU A 41 37.97 -1.30 -12.90
CA GLU A 41 37.51 -2.53 -12.25
C GLU A 41 37.36 -2.30 -10.74
N THR A 42 36.65 -3.24 -10.12
CA THR A 42 36.62 -3.48 -8.67
C THR A 42 35.74 -2.54 -7.83
N LEU A 43 34.45 -2.89 -7.73
CA LEU A 43 33.94 -3.69 -6.59
C LEU A 43 34.85 -3.65 -5.33
N THR A 44 35.03 -2.49 -4.70
CA THR A 44 35.77 -2.43 -3.43
C THR A 44 34.85 -2.84 -2.28
N PRO A 45 35.18 -3.88 -1.50
CA PRO A 45 34.42 -4.22 -0.31
C PRO A 45 34.42 -3.05 0.67
N VAL A 46 33.33 -2.90 1.43
CA VAL A 46 33.24 -1.91 2.51
C VAL A 46 34.30 -2.26 3.55
N LYS A 47 35.32 -1.41 3.70
CA LYS A 47 36.45 -1.65 4.60
C LYS A 47 36.13 -1.37 6.07
N ALA A 48 34.99 -0.75 6.36
CA ALA A 48 34.57 -0.44 7.72
C ALA A 48 34.03 -1.67 8.44
N ASP A 49 34.21 -1.72 9.76
CA ASP A 49 33.58 -2.72 10.59
C ASP A 49 32.06 -2.45 10.68
N PRO A 50 31.22 -3.51 10.63
CA PRO A 50 29.78 -3.32 10.73
C PRO A 50 29.42 -2.84 12.14
N ALA A 51 28.65 -1.76 12.20
CA ALA A 51 28.05 -1.30 13.44
C ALA A 51 27.03 -2.34 13.95
N ASP A 52 27.00 -2.52 15.27
CA ASP A 52 26.03 -3.41 15.91
C ASP A 52 24.63 -2.80 15.82
N ILE A 53 23.66 -3.62 15.38
CA ILE A 53 22.27 -3.22 15.25
C ILE A 53 21.43 -4.00 16.25
N GLU A 54 20.93 -3.29 17.26
CA GLU A 54 19.96 -3.86 18.19
C GLU A 54 18.74 -4.42 17.44
N SER A 55 18.30 -5.61 17.84
CA SER A 55 17.11 -6.27 17.31
C SER A 55 15.83 -5.42 17.45
N ARG A 56 15.79 -4.50 18.42
CA ARG A 56 14.69 -3.55 18.62
C ARG A 56 14.62 -2.56 17.47
N THR A 57 15.74 -2.07 16.96
CA THR A 57 15.82 -1.09 15.86
C THR A 57 15.28 -1.69 14.56
N LEU A 58 15.57 -2.97 14.31
CA LEU A 58 15.03 -3.72 13.16
C LEU A 58 13.49 -3.83 13.20
N ARG A 59 12.88 -3.76 14.39
CA ARG A 59 11.41 -3.83 14.56
C ARG A 59 10.72 -2.56 14.07
N PHE A 60 11.40 -1.43 14.08
CA PHE A 60 10.82 -0.11 13.79
C PHE A 60 11.32 0.48 12.48
N LEU A 61 11.82 -0.37 11.56
CA LEU A 61 12.13 0.08 10.21
C LEU A 61 10.86 0.60 9.53
N ASP A 62 10.84 1.91 9.31
CA ASP A 62 9.76 2.60 8.63
C ASP A 62 10.02 2.58 7.13
N LEU A 63 9.45 1.56 6.48
CA LEU A 63 9.62 1.37 5.04
C LEU A 63 8.95 2.47 4.20
N THR A 64 8.09 3.30 4.81
CA THR A 64 7.46 4.43 4.12
C THR A 64 8.41 5.62 3.95
N LYS A 65 9.48 5.67 4.76
CA LYS A 65 10.52 6.69 4.68
C LYS A 65 11.60 6.38 3.64
N LEU A 66 11.37 5.43 2.75
CA LEU A 66 12.33 5.11 1.71
C LEU A 66 12.46 6.32 0.76
N PRO A 67 13.68 6.85 0.54
CA PRO A 67 13.86 7.99 -0.34
C PRO A 67 13.41 7.72 -1.78
N ALA A 68 12.88 8.73 -2.45
CA ALA A 68 12.37 8.60 -3.83
C ALA A 68 13.46 8.26 -4.86
N ASN A 69 14.73 8.54 -4.54
CA ASN A 69 15.90 8.20 -5.36
C ASN A 69 16.32 6.73 -5.25
N VAL A 70 15.65 5.92 -4.42
CA VAL A 70 15.88 4.47 -4.32
C VAL A 70 14.89 3.74 -5.23
N THR A 71 15.39 3.04 -6.25
CA THR A 71 14.56 2.50 -7.34
C THR A 71 13.70 1.28 -6.97
N SER A 72 13.71 0.84 -5.72
CA SER A 72 13.04 -0.40 -5.31
C SER A 72 12.16 -0.23 -4.08
N HIS A 73 10.85 -0.26 -4.31
CA HIS A 73 9.83 -0.16 -3.27
C HIS A 73 9.41 -1.51 -2.65
N ALA A 74 10.01 -2.63 -3.08
CA ALA A 74 9.73 -3.92 -2.47
C ALA A 74 10.14 -3.90 -0.98
N PRO A 75 9.30 -4.34 -0.03
CA PRO A 75 9.58 -4.24 1.40
C PRO A 75 10.91 -4.86 1.83
N ALA A 76 11.29 -5.97 1.21
CA ALA A 76 12.56 -6.64 1.49
C ALA A 76 13.77 -5.80 1.08
N LEU A 77 13.70 -5.13 -0.08
CA LEU A 77 14.77 -4.28 -0.58
C LEU A 77 14.84 -2.94 0.16
N ALA A 78 13.70 -2.40 0.58
CA ALA A 78 13.65 -1.26 1.49
C ALA A 78 14.29 -1.62 2.86
N ALA A 79 14.01 -2.81 3.40
CA ALA A 79 14.67 -3.27 4.61
C ALA A 79 16.18 -3.44 4.42
N THR A 80 16.60 -4.03 3.30
CA THR A 80 18.03 -4.11 2.93
C THR A 80 18.69 -2.74 2.93
N TYR A 81 18.03 -1.73 2.35
CA TYR A 81 18.53 -0.35 2.37
C TYR A 81 18.80 0.16 3.79
N PHE A 82 17.79 0.10 4.66
CA PHE A 82 17.96 0.60 6.02
C PHE A 82 18.94 -0.20 6.85
N ILE A 83 18.99 -1.53 6.69
CA ILE A 83 19.93 -2.38 7.43
C ILE A 83 21.36 -2.07 7.02
N VAL A 84 21.66 -1.99 5.73
CA VAL A 84 23.01 -1.69 5.25
C VAL A 84 23.48 -0.31 5.70
N LEU A 85 22.62 0.72 5.62
CA LEU A 85 22.97 2.05 6.14
C LEU A 85 23.20 2.07 7.65
N ARG A 86 22.46 1.25 8.41
CA ARG A 86 22.66 1.14 9.85
C ARG A 86 23.93 0.39 10.21
N MET A 87 24.31 -0.62 9.42
CA MET A 87 25.58 -1.33 9.59
C MET A 87 26.76 -0.44 9.21
N PHE A 88 26.60 0.41 8.20
CA PHE A 88 27.67 1.24 7.64
C PHE A 88 27.19 2.68 7.48
N PRO A 89 27.13 3.45 8.59
CA PRO A 89 26.62 4.83 8.56
C PRO A 89 27.44 5.75 7.64
N ASP A 90 28.72 5.46 7.43
CA ASP A 90 29.58 6.22 6.52
C ASP A 90 29.06 6.25 5.07
N LEU A 91 28.25 5.26 4.69
CA LEU A 91 27.59 5.23 3.39
C LEU A 91 26.59 6.38 3.20
N GLU A 92 26.10 7.00 4.28
CA GLU A 92 25.21 8.16 4.20
C GLU A 92 25.88 9.33 3.46
N THR A 93 27.20 9.49 3.63
CA THR A 93 27.98 10.52 2.93
C THR A 93 27.99 10.31 1.41
N LEU A 94 27.84 9.05 0.95
CA LEU A 94 27.82 8.68 -0.46
C LEU A 94 26.43 8.79 -1.10
N LEU A 95 25.39 9.06 -0.31
CA LEU A 95 24.02 9.20 -0.83
C LEU A 95 23.83 10.49 -1.63
N THR A 96 24.69 11.49 -1.46
CA THR A 96 24.59 12.79 -2.14
C THR A 96 25.77 13.02 -3.09
N CYS A 97 25.48 13.70 -4.20
CA CYS A 97 26.49 14.04 -5.18
C CYS A 97 27.30 15.25 -4.70
N PRO A 98 28.64 15.16 -4.60
CA PRO A 98 29.45 16.31 -4.19
C PRO A 98 29.40 17.46 -5.21
N SER A 99 29.19 17.17 -6.49
CA SER A 99 29.18 18.18 -7.56
C SER A 99 27.87 18.96 -7.66
N THR A 100 26.73 18.31 -7.35
CA THR A 100 25.39 18.89 -7.54
C THR A 100 24.61 19.05 -6.25
N HIS A 101 25.08 18.46 -5.15
CA HIS A 101 24.39 18.32 -3.88
C HIS A 101 23.01 17.62 -3.97
N LEU A 102 22.72 16.97 -5.10
CA LEU A 102 21.50 16.19 -5.30
C LEU A 102 21.71 14.73 -4.87
N PRO A 103 20.66 14.03 -4.40
CA PRO A 103 20.75 12.63 -4.04
C PRO A 103 21.05 11.76 -5.26
N HIS A 104 21.94 10.78 -5.09
CA HIS A 104 22.23 9.78 -6.11
C HIS A 104 21.05 8.85 -6.33
N SER A 105 20.85 8.39 -7.57
CA SER A 105 19.94 7.28 -7.81
C SER A 105 20.58 6.00 -7.29
N ILE A 106 19.90 5.27 -6.41
CA ILE A 106 20.45 4.09 -5.75
C ILE A 106 19.61 2.88 -6.10
N ARG A 107 20.28 1.84 -6.60
CA ARG A 107 19.69 0.52 -6.78
C ARG A 107 20.17 -0.42 -5.68
N VAL A 108 19.23 -1.03 -4.99
CA VAL A 108 19.49 -1.97 -3.89
C VAL A 108 19.33 -3.39 -4.40
N VAL A 109 20.30 -4.25 -4.08
CA VAL A 109 20.31 -5.67 -4.44
C VAL A 109 20.03 -6.51 -3.18
N PRO A 110 19.33 -7.67 -3.27
CA PRO A 110 18.99 -8.48 -2.10
C PRO A 110 20.17 -8.89 -1.20
N LYS A 111 21.38 -8.93 -1.75
CA LYS A 111 22.62 -9.28 -1.03
C LYS A 111 23.21 -8.13 -0.19
N GLY A 112 22.50 -7.02 0.00
CA GLY A 112 23.04 -5.89 0.77
C GLY A 112 23.96 -4.97 -0.03
N THR A 113 23.94 -5.08 -1.37
CA THR A 113 24.77 -4.23 -2.24
C THR A 113 23.99 -3.01 -2.70
N PHE A 114 24.60 -1.84 -2.55
CA PHE A 114 24.15 -0.60 -3.18
C PHE A 114 24.94 -0.35 -4.45
N ILE A 115 24.20 -0.03 -5.50
CA ILE A 115 24.73 0.41 -6.78
C ILE A 115 24.29 1.84 -6.97
N PHE A 116 25.25 2.76 -6.92
CA PHE A 116 25.01 4.18 -7.08
C PHE A 116 25.07 4.56 -8.55
N HIS A 117 24.12 5.40 -8.97
CA HIS A 117 24.04 5.92 -10.33
C HIS A 117 24.07 7.45 -10.27
N CYS A 118 25.14 8.02 -10.83
CA CYS A 118 25.28 9.45 -11.06
C CYS A 118 25.97 9.67 -12.41
N ASN A 119 25.57 10.72 -13.14
CA ASN A 119 26.20 11.12 -14.41
C ASN A 119 27.20 12.28 -14.23
N GLN A 120 27.27 12.86 -13.01
CA GLN A 120 28.03 14.07 -12.71
C GLN A 120 29.24 13.81 -11.81
N CYS A 121 29.33 12.62 -11.19
CA CYS A 121 30.47 12.21 -10.38
C CYS A 121 30.82 10.74 -10.65
N ASN A 122 32.06 10.36 -10.34
CA ASN A 122 32.58 9.01 -10.56
C ASN A 122 32.10 7.96 -9.53
N VAL A 123 31.04 8.26 -8.77
CA VAL A 123 30.45 7.33 -7.78
C VAL A 123 29.76 6.14 -8.45
N ARG A 124 29.59 6.14 -9.78
CA ARG A 124 29.10 4.99 -10.57
C ARG A 124 29.85 3.68 -10.30
N ASN A 125 31.10 3.76 -9.84
CA ASN A 125 31.95 2.60 -9.54
C ASN A 125 31.98 2.25 -8.05
N ALA A 126 31.38 3.07 -7.18
CA ALA A 126 31.22 2.73 -5.77
C ALA A 126 30.08 1.71 -5.65
N GLN A 127 30.43 0.44 -5.46
CA GLN A 127 29.49 -0.59 -5.06
C GLN A 127 29.83 -1.02 -3.65
N THR A 128 28.83 -1.11 -2.79
CA THR A 128 29.04 -1.54 -1.40
C THR A 128 28.94 -3.04 -1.34
N LEU A 129 30.03 -3.71 -1.69
CA LEU A 129 30.12 -5.16 -1.48
C LEU A 129 30.43 -5.45 -0.03
N LEU A 130 29.67 -6.36 0.53
CA LEU A 130 29.92 -6.89 1.85
C LEU A 130 30.96 -8.01 1.73
N SER A 131 31.92 -8.05 2.65
CA SER A 131 32.78 -9.22 2.84
C SER A 131 31.92 -10.42 3.27
N PRO A 132 32.40 -11.67 3.12
CA PRO A 132 31.65 -12.85 3.58
C PRO A 132 31.22 -12.79 5.05
N GLU A 133 32.06 -12.22 5.91
CA GLU A 133 31.77 -12.03 7.34
C GLU A 133 30.69 -10.97 7.57
N GLN A 134 30.80 -9.82 6.91
CA GLN A 134 29.77 -8.77 6.94
C GLN A 134 28.43 -9.27 6.37
N GLN A 135 28.49 -10.10 5.32
CA GLN A 135 27.32 -10.71 4.70
C GLN A 135 26.59 -11.62 5.69
N ALA A 136 27.31 -12.42 6.48
CA ALA A 136 26.71 -13.28 7.49
C ALA A 136 25.96 -12.47 8.57
N ILE A 137 26.55 -11.36 9.02
CA ILE A 137 25.91 -10.43 9.97
C ILE A 137 24.65 -9.80 9.35
N PHE A 138 24.76 -9.30 8.12
CA PHE A 138 23.65 -8.74 7.37
C PHE A 138 22.50 -9.75 7.19
N ASP A 139 22.81 -10.99 6.80
CA ASP A 139 21.83 -12.06 6.62
C ASP A 139 21.13 -12.42 7.94
N GLY A 140 21.86 -12.35 9.07
CA GLY A 140 21.31 -12.43 10.41
C GLY A 140 20.25 -11.35 10.69
N HIS A 141 20.58 -10.09 10.43
CA HIS A 141 19.65 -8.97 10.60
C HIS A 141 18.42 -9.09 9.67
N ILE A 142 18.62 -9.47 8.40
CA ILE A 142 17.53 -9.71 7.45
C ILE A 142 16.61 -10.83 7.93
N THR A 143 17.16 -11.91 8.49
CA THR A 143 16.39 -13.02 9.02
C THR A 143 15.53 -12.59 10.21
N VAL A 144 16.11 -11.82 11.14
CA VAL A 144 15.38 -11.25 12.28
C VAL A 144 14.26 -10.34 11.79
N TRP A 145 14.57 -9.41 10.86
CA TRP A 145 13.57 -8.51 10.29
C TRP A 145 12.44 -9.28 9.57
N ARG A 146 12.76 -10.26 8.72
CA ARG A 146 11.76 -11.08 8.01
C ARG A 146 10.82 -11.79 8.98
N ARG A 147 11.35 -12.38 10.06
CA ARG A 147 10.56 -13.03 11.10
C ARG A 147 9.59 -12.04 11.74
N GLN A 148 10.08 -10.85 12.11
CA GLN A 148 9.25 -9.81 12.71
C GLN A 148 8.20 -9.26 11.74
N PHE A 149 8.57 -9.03 10.48
CA PHE A 149 7.68 -8.56 9.43
C PHE A 149 6.52 -9.55 9.21
N ARG A 150 6.82 -10.85 9.11
CA ARG A 150 5.81 -11.92 9.02
C ARG A 150 4.90 -11.95 10.25
N ARG A 151 5.46 -11.85 11.46
CA ARG A 151 4.68 -11.83 12.70
C ARG A 151 3.71 -10.64 12.73
N LYS A 152 4.16 -9.43 12.38
CA LYS A 152 3.29 -8.25 12.27
C LYS A 152 2.20 -8.43 11.21
N ALA A 153 2.53 -9.00 10.05
CA ALA A 153 1.56 -9.27 9.00
C ALA A 153 0.47 -10.26 9.46
N LEU A 154 0.85 -11.30 10.20
CA LEU A 154 -0.09 -12.24 10.80
C LEU A 154 -1.00 -11.53 11.82
N THR A 155 -0.43 -10.76 12.75
CA THR A 155 -1.20 -9.99 13.73
C THR A 155 -2.20 -9.05 13.07
N ARG A 156 -1.80 -8.34 12.00
CA ARG A 156 -2.71 -7.46 11.25
C ARG A 156 -3.86 -8.24 10.61
N ARG A 157 -3.61 -9.43 10.06
CA ARG A 157 -4.65 -10.30 9.50
C ARG A 157 -5.63 -10.76 10.58
N SER A 158 -5.12 -11.26 11.71
CA SER A 158 -5.96 -11.70 12.83
C SER A 158 -6.78 -10.56 13.41
N PHE A 159 -6.20 -9.38 13.57
CA PHE A 159 -6.93 -8.20 14.05
C PHE A 159 -8.02 -7.77 13.07
N LYS A 160 -7.73 -7.78 11.76
CA LYS A 160 -8.75 -7.49 10.74
C LYS A 160 -9.91 -8.49 10.82
N GLN A 161 -9.63 -9.79 10.92
CA GLN A 161 -10.67 -10.81 11.07
C GLN A 161 -11.53 -10.58 12.31
N PHE A 162 -10.92 -10.18 13.42
CA PHE A 162 -11.66 -9.80 14.62
C PHE A 162 -12.59 -8.60 14.38
N CYS A 163 -12.09 -7.52 13.76
CA CYS A 163 -12.92 -6.36 13.42
C CYS A 163 -14.08 -6.74 12.48
N ASP A 164 -13.80 -7.52 11.43
CA ASP A 164 -14.82 -7.97 10.47
C ASP A 164 -15.94 -8.75 11.19
N SER A 165 -15.58 -9.58 12.18
CA SER A 165 -16.54 -10.33 13.01
C SER A 165 -17.35 -9.42 13.96
N VAL A 166 -16.72 -8.41 14.56
CA VAL A 166 -17.42 -7.42 15.39
C VAL A 166 -18.43 -6.63 14.56
N ASP A 167 -18.04 -6.23 13.35
CA ASP A 167 -18.94 -5.52 12.44
C ASP A 167 -20.12 -6.39 12.01
N GLU A 168 -19.91 -7.69 11.81
CA GLU A 168 -20.97 -8.65 11.50
C GLU A 168 -21.94 -8.82 12.67
N MET A 169 -21.44 -8.99 13.89
CA MET A 169 -22.28 -9.04 15.10
C MET A 169 -23.09 -7.75 15.26
N GLY A 170 -22.48 -6.58 15.03
CA GLY A 170 -23.18 -5.30 15.09
C GLY A 170 -24.33 -5.20 14.09
N ARG A 171 -24.13 -5.69 12.86
CA ARG A 171 -25.22 -5.76 11.86
C ARG A 171 -26.34 -6.71 12.28
N SER A 172 -26.00 -7.87 12.86
CA SER A 172 -26.97 -8.85 13.34
C SER A 172 -27.81 -8.29 14.49
N ILE A 173 -27.19 -7.63 15.48
CA ILE A 173 -27.91 -6.96 16.58
C ILE A 173 -28.88 -5.91 16.04
N ALA A 174 -28.41 -5.05 15.14
CA ALA A 174 -29.26 -4.03 14.54
C ALA A 174 -30.42 -4.63 13.71
N GLN A 175 -30.27 -5.83 13.15
CA GLN A 175 -31.36 -6.52 12.48
C GLN A 175 -32.39 -7.04 13.49
N MET A 176 -31.95 -7.73 14.55
CA MET A 176 -32.85 -8.23 15.60
C MET A 176 -33.64 -7.10 16.27
N GLU A 177 -33.01 -5.94 16.48
CA GLU A 177 -33.70 -4.76 17.01
C GLU A 177 -34.81 -4.27 16.07
N ARG A 178 -34.55 -4.21 14.76
CA ARG A 178 -35.59 -3.82 13.78
C ARG A 178 -36.73 -4.82 13.71
N GLU A 179 -36.42 -6.12 13.78
CA GLU A 179 -37.45 -7.18 13.77
C GLU A 179 -38.33 -7.05 15.01
N ARG A 180 -37.73 -6.92 16.20
CA ARG A 180 -38.48 -6.69 17.44
C ARG A 180 -39.33 -5.43 17.40
N ASP A 181 -38.81 -4.33 16.87
CA ASP A 181 -39.54 -3.07 16.78
C ASP A 181 -40.71 -3.18 15.76
N ALA A 182 -40.53 -3.95 14.68
CA ALA A 182 -41.59 -4.23 13.72
C ALA A 182 -42.71 -5.11 14.32
N GLU A 183 -42.34 -6.14 15.08
CA GLU A 183 -43.29 -6.99 15.82
C GLU A 183 -44.11 -6.16 16.82
N ALA A 184 -43.44 -5.31 17.61
CA ALA A 184 -44.12 -4.42 18.56
C ALA A 184 -45.06 -3.43 17.86
N ALA A 185 -44.70 -2.93 16.67
CA ALA A 185 -45.57 -2.07 15.89
C ALA A 185 -46.80 -2.82 15.36
N GLN A 186 -46.63 -4.08 14.92
CA GLN A 186 -47.72 -4.93 14.46
C GLN A 186 -48.69 -5.26 15.61
N GLU A 187 -48.17 -5.64 16.78
CA GLU A 187 -48.99 -5.92 17.97
C GLU A 187 -49.81 -4.69 18.39
N LYS A 188 -49.18 -3.50 18.36
CA LYS A 188 -49.86 -2.25 18.66
C LYS A 188 -51.00 -1.94 17.67
N GLU A 189 -50.82 -2.26 16.40
CA GLU A 189 -51.88 -2.06 15.39
C GLU A 189 -53.01 -3.06 15.56
N GLN A 190 -52.71 -4.34 15.80
CA GLN A 190 -53.72 -5.36 16.11
C GLN A 190 -54.56 -4.97 17.33
N LEU A 191 -53.93 -4.42 18.38
CA LEU A 191 -54.64 -3.93 19.56
C LEU A 191 -55.58 -2.76 19.22
N ARG A 192 -55.18 -1.84 18.33
CA ARG A 192 -56.04 -0.74 17.89
C ARG A 192 -57.23 -1.24 17.08
N GLU A 193 -57.02 -2.17 16.16
CA GLU A 193 -58.08 -2.79 15.38
C GLU A 193 -59.08 -3.51 16.29
N ALA A 194 -58.59 -4.27 17.28
CA ALA A 194 -59.42 -4.93 18.27
C ALA A 194 -60.26 -3.93 19.09
N GLN A 195 -59.65 -2.85 19.57
CA GLN A 195 -60.35 -1.78 20.30
C GLN A 195 -61.40 -1.06 19.42
N GLN A 196 -61.13 -0.88 18.13
CA GLN A 196 -62.09 -0.30 17.20
C GLN A 196 -63.27 -1.24 16.96
N ALA A 197 -63.01 -2.54 16.77
CA ALA A 197 -64.06 -3.55 16.62
C ALA A 197 -64.99 -3.60 17.84
N GLU A 198 -64.42 -3.57 19.05
CA GLU A 198 -65.19 -3.54 20.30
C GLU A 198 -66.09 -2.29 20.39
N ARG A 199 -65.58 -1.10 20.00
CA ARG A 199 -66.39 0.12 19.98
C ARG A 199 -67.54 0.04 18.99
N VAL A 200 -67.30 -0.50 17.79
CA VAL A 200 -68.36 -0.68 16.79
C VAL A 200 -69.43 -1.64 17.31
N GLU A 201 -69.03 -2.74 17.94
CA GLU A 201 -69.96 -3.69 18.57
C GLU A 201 -70.82 -3.00 19.64
N GLN A 202 -70.23 -2.20 20.53
CA GLN A 202 -70.95 -1.44 21.54
C GLN A 202 -71.98 -0.48 20.92
N ILE A 203 -71.61 0.27 19.89
CA ILE A 203 -72.52 1.19 19.17
C ILE A 203 -73.70 0.42 18.57
N LEU A 204 -73.44 -0.73 17.93
CA LEU A 204 -74.49 -1.56 17.34
C LEU A 204 -75.45 -2.10 18.41
N LEU A 205 -74.94 -2.52 19.56
CA LEU A 205 -75.75 -2.98 20.68
C LEU A 205 -76.62 -1.86 21.27
N GLU A 206 -76.08 -0.64 21.38
CA GLU A 206 -76.84 0.52 21.84
C GLU A 206 -77.96 0.90 20.86
N GLU A 207 -77.67 0.88 19.55
CA GLU A 207 -78.68 1.19 18.53
C GLU A 207 -79.76 0.11 18.46
N ALA A 208 -79.41 -1.17 18.61
CA ALA A 208 -80.39 -2.26 18.71
C ALA A 208 -81.35 -2.06 19.89
N LYS A 209 -80.81 -1.74 21.08
CA LYS A 209 -81.62 -1.41 22.26
C LYS A 209 -82.54 -0.22 22.01
N ARG A 210 -82.06 0.81 21.30
CA ARG A 210 -82.84 2.00 20.95
C ARG A 210 -84.02 1.67 20.02
N LEU A 211 -83.84 0.74 19.09
CA LEU A 211 -84.88 0.29 18.16
C LEU A 211 -85.91 -0.67 18.80
N ARG A 212 -85.72 -1.06 20.07
CA ARG A 212 -86.54 -2.08 20.77
C ARG A 212 -86.61 -3.43 20.04
N LEU A 213 -85.53 -3.77 19.33
CA LEU A 213 -85.28 -5.13 18.85
C LEU A 213 -84.72 -5.96 20.03
#